data_AF-A0A4Y2CY46-F1
#
_entry.id   AF-A0A4Y2CY46-F1
#
_cell.length_a   1.000
_cell.length_b   1.000
_cell.length_c   1.000
_cell.angle_alpha   90.00
_cell.angle_beta   90.00
_cell.angle_gamma   90.00
#
_symmetry.space_group_name_H-M   'P 1'
#
loop_
_entity.id
_entity.type
_entity.pdbx_description
1 polymer ?
#
loop_
_entity_poly.entity_id
_entity_poly.type
_entity_poly.pdbx_seq_one_letter_code
_entity_poly.pdbx_strand_id
1 'polypeptide(L)'
;MYYITTGSTCWCDVTDVIFWENNCEKLPIINFEAMELNEININKTDLIKDQRYVLAIVRAIQTGQCAPDLAVRDPGRLSHSRWLTCAIWVLRLFISQTNPTSELKMFVNYIMKTYAPVSFAIKR
;
A
#
# COMPACT_ATOMS: atom_id res chain seq x y z
N MET A 1 -23.46 11.80 -1.71
CA MET A 1 -24.07 10.46 -1.56
C MET A 1 -24.13 9.86 -2.96
N TYR A 2 -23.13 9.06 -3.35
CA TYR A 2 -23.17 8.38 -4.65
C TYR A 2 -22.68 6.93 -4.52
N TYR A 3 -23.69 6.06 -4.63
CA TYR A 3 -23.78 4.64 -4.97
C TYR A 3 -22.50 3.81 -5.07
N ILE A 4 -22.33 2.91 -4.09
CA ILE A 4 -21.58 1.66 -4.25
C ILE A 4 -22.56 0.65 -4.86
N THR A 5 -22.57 0.50 -6.19
CA THR A 5 -23.26 -0.62 -6.83
C THR A 5 -22.37 -1.84 -6.85
N THR A 6 -22.82 -2.86 -6.14
CA THR A 6 -22.33 -4.24 -6.20
C THR A 6 -22.44 -4.78 -7.63
N GLY A 7 -21.31 -5.02 -8.29
CA GLY A 7 -21.28 -5.66 -9.59
C GLY A 7 -19.90 -5.56 -10.24
N SER A 8 -19.07 -6.57 -10.02
CA SER A 8 -17.90 -6.89 -10.86
C SER A 8 -16.96 -5.72 -11.21
N THR A 9 -16.51 -4.93 -10.23
CA THR A 9 -15.44 -3.96 -10.49
C THR A 9 -14.09 -4.67 -10.50
N CYS A 10 -13.37 -4.54 -11.61
CA CYS A 10 -11.95 -4.85 -11.72
C CYS A 10 -11.26 -4.11 -10.56
N TRP A 11 -10.31 -4.72 -9.85
CA TRP A 11 -9.54 -3.99 -8.82
C TRP A 11 -8.93 -2.68 -9.36
N CYS A 12 -8.67 -2.67 -10.67
CA CYS A 12 -8.36 -1.57 -11.57
C CYS A 12 -9.28 -0.36 -11.36
N ASP A 13 -10.60 -0.58 -11.40
CA ASP A 13 -11.61 0.48 -11.32
C ASP A 13 -11.66 1.11 -9.92
N VAL A 14 -11.43 0.30 -8.87
CA VAL A 14 -11.44 0.79 -7.49
C VAL A 14 -10.17 1.57 -7.17
N THR A 15 -9.03 1.14 -7.70
CA THR A 15 -7.80 1.91 -7.61
C THR A 15 -7.90 3.22 -8.38
N ASP A 16 -8.55 3.24 -9.54
CA ASP A 16 -8.68 4.46 -10.35
C ASP A 16 -9.48 5.55 -9.65
N VAL A 17 -10.57 5.20 -8.96
CA VAL A 17 -11.37 6.14 -8.16
C VAL A 17 -10.53 6.70 -6.99
N ILE A 18 -9.84 5.82 -6.25
CA ILE A 18 -9.04 6.23 -5.09
C ILE A 18 -7.84 7.09 -5.53
N PHE A 19 -7.19 6.76 -6.65
CA PHE A 19 -5.98 7.44 -7.11
C PHE A 19 -6.25 8.74 -7.88
N TRP A 20 -7.29 8.79 -8.70
CA TRP A 20 -7.64 9.98 -9.49
C TRP A 20 -8.15 11.12 -8.60
N GLU A 21 -8.95 10.81 -7.58
CA GLU A 21 -9.52 11.85 -6.70
C GLU A 21 -8.49 12.47 -5.74
N ASN A 22 -7.42 11.74 -5.39
CA ASN A 22 -6.53 12.14 -4.29
C ASN A 22 -5.16 12.71 -4.73
N ASN A 23 -4.84 12.78 -6.03
CA ASN A 23 -3.51 13.22 -6.51
C ASN A 23 -2.36 12.54 -5.71
N CYS A 24 -2.48 11.23 -5.46
CA CYS A 24 -1.64 10.50 -4.50
C CYS A 24 -0.14 10.62 -4.76
N GLU A 25 0.26 10.90 -6.01
CA GLU A 25 1.65 11.08 -6.40
C GLU A 25 2.38 12.22 -5.68
N LYS A 26 1.63 13.21 -5.19
CA LYS A 26 2.19 14.42 -4.58
C LYS A 26 2.00 14.50 -3.07
N LEU A 27 1.40 13.48 -2.46
CA LEU A 27 1.08 13.52 -1.04
C LEU A 27 2.35 13.32 -0.20
N PRO A 28 2.66 14.25 0.74
CA PRO A 28 3.72 14.02 1.69
C PRO A 28 3.33 12.90 2.65
N ILE A 29 4.33 12.19 3.18
CA ILE A 29 4.10 11.23 4.26
C ILE A 29 4.06 12.02 5.57
N ILE A 30 2.98 11.84 6.32
CA ILE A 30 2.71 12.56 7.58
C ILE A 30 2.66 11.55 8.73
N ASN A 31 2.33 12.01 9.94
CA ASN A 31 2.07 11.09 11.04
C ASN A 31 0.79 10.29 10.76
N PHE A 32 0.88 8.96 10.83
CA PHE A 32 -0.24 8.04 10.60
C PHE A 32 -0.42 7.11 11.82
N GLU A 33 -1.60 6.52 11.93
CA GLU A 33 -1.93 5.56 12.97
C GLU A 33 -1.32 4.18 12.66
N ALA A 34 -0.65 3.58 13.66
CA ALA A 34 -0.14 2.22 13.52
C ALA A 34 -1.29 1.22 13.37
N MET A 35 -1.08 0.16 12.59
CA MET A 35 -2.05 -0.93 12.45
C MET A 35 -1.46 -2.21 13.05
N GLU A 36 -2.15 -2.78 14.04
CA GLU A 36 -1.78 -4.10 14.59
C GLU A 36 -1.97 -5.18 13.52
N LEU A 37 -0.86 -5.80 13.12
CA LEU A 37 -0.82 -6.83 12.09
C LEU A 37 0.17 -7.92 12.49
N ASN A 38 -0.11 -9.15 12.04
CA ASN A 38 0.77 -10.29 12.28
C ASN A 38 2.18 -10.05 11.73
N GLU A 39 3.19 -10.53 12.45
CA GLU A 39 4.57 -10.41 12.00
C GLU A 39 4.80 -11.12 10.66
N ILE A 40 5.32 -10.37 9.70
CA ILE A 40 5.72 -10.90 8.40
C ILE A 40 7.18 -11.35 8.51
N ASN A 41 7.37 -12.63 8.86
CA ASN A 41 8.70 -13.22 8.99
C ASN A 41 9.26 -13.64 7.62
N ILE A 42 9.96 -12.70 6.96
CA ILE A 42 10.51 -12.90 5.62
C ILE A 42 11.97 -12.49 5.60
N ASN A 43 12.80 -13.39 5.07
CA ASN A 43 14.23 -13.15 4.96
C ASN A 43 14.49 -12.07 3.90
N LYS A 44 15.11 -10.95 4.32
CA LYS A 44 15.33 -9.77 3.48
C LYS A 44 16.24 -10.03 2.27
N THR A 45 17.07 -11.08 2.34
CA THR A 45 18.07 -11.39 1.30
C THR A 45 17.44 -11.80 -0.03
N ASP A 46 16.27 -12.43 0.00
CA ASP A 46 15.64 -13.07 -1.16
C ASP A 46 14.68 -12.13 -1.93
N LEU A 47 14.55 -10.88 -1.50
CA LEU A 47 13.56 -9.94 -2.03
C LEU A 47 14.10 -9.05 -3.14
N ILE A 48 13.30 -8.87 -4.19
CA ILE A 48 13.50 -7.90 -5.28
C ILE A 48 13.31 -6.47 -4.74
N LYS A 49 13.90 -5.47 -5.41
CA LYS A 49 13.85 -4.05 -5.01
C LYS A 49 12.44 -3.57 -4.62
N ASP A 50 11.44 -3.86 -5.45
CA ASP A 50 10.05 -3.42 -5.23
C ASP A 50 9.41 -4.15 -4.04
N GLN A 51 9.68 -5.46 -3.86
CA GLN A 51 9.24 -6.23 -2.69
C GLN A 51 9.88 -5.69 -1.40
N ARG A 52 11.17 -5.34 -1.42
CA ARG A 52 11.83 -4.72 -0.26
C ARG A 52 11.17 -3.40 0.13
N TYR A 53 10.71 -2.63 -0.85
CA TYR A 53 10.00 -1.38 -0.60
C TYR A 53 8.63 -1.63 0.06
N VAL A 54 7.84 -2.57 -0.47
CA VAL A 54 6.58 -2.99 0.17
C VAL A 54 6.83 -3.41 1.61
N LEU A 55 7.81 -4.29 1.86
CA LEU A 55 8.14 -4.75 3.21
C LEU A 55 8.54 -3.60 4.15
N ALA A 56 9.25 -2.59 3.65
CA ALA A 56 9.63 -1.44 4.45
C ALA A 56 8.41 -0.59 4.85
N ILE A 57 7.47 -0.35 3.94
CA ILE A 57 6.23 0.39 4.26
C ILE A 57 5.33 -0.43 5.19
N VAL A 58 5.19 -1.74 4.95
CA VAL A 58 4.46 -2.67 5.82
C VAL A 58 4.93 -2.50 7.27
N ARG A 59 6.25 -2.53 7.49
CA ARG A 59 6.84 -2.39 8.83
C ARG A 59 6.64 -0.98 9.39
N ALA A 60 6.68 0.05 8.55
CA ALA A 60 6.38 1.40 8.97
C ALA A 60 4.93 1.51 9.48
N ILE A 61 3.97 0.91 8.78
CA ILE A 61 2.57 0.83 9.18
C ILE A 61 2.40 0.07 10.51
N GLN A 62 3.10 -1.05 10.68
CA GLN A 62 3.05 -1.83 11.92
C GLN A 62 3.62 -1.06 13.13
N THR A 63 4.66 -0.27 12.92
CA THR A 63 5.35 0.47 14.00
C THR A 63 4.81 1.88 14.20
N GLY A 64 3.96 2.37 13.29
CA GLY A 64 3.53 3.78 13.27
C GLY A 64 4.64 4.76 12.90
N GLN A 65 5.79 4.27 12.43
CA GLN A 65 7.01 5.05 12.23
C GLN A 65 7.52 4.86 10.80
N CYS A 66 7.54 5.92 9.99
CA CYS A 66 8.14 5.89 8.66
C CYS A 66 9.51 6.57 8.66
N ALA A 67 10.52 5.86 8.15
CA ALA A 67 11.86 6.41 8.02
C ALA A 67 11.88 7.52 6.94
N PRO A 68 12.62 8.63 7.15
CA PRO A 68 12.64 9.75 6.19
C PRO A 68 13.11 9.34 4.78
N ASP A 69 14.05 8.41 4.68
CA ASP A 69 14.56 7.89 3.40
C ASP A 69 13.49 7.07 2.65
N LEU A 70 12.64 6.34 3.39
CA LEU A 70 11.49 5.64 2.84
C LEU A 70 10.43 6.64 2.37
N ALA A 71 10.28 7.74 3.10
CA ALA A 71 9.29 8.76 2.78
C ALA A 71 9.58 9.51 1.47
N VAL A 72 10.85 9.80 1.20
CA VAL A 72 11.28 10.54 0.00
C VAL A 72 11.38 9.64 -1.24
N ARG A 73 11.46 8.32 -1.06
CA ARG A 73 11.69 7.39 -2.18
C ARG A 73 10.51 7.39 -3.16
N ASP A 74 10.81 7.64 -4.43
CA ASP A 74 9.82 7.48 -5.50
C ASP A 74 9.53 5.99 -5.74
N PRO A 75 8.27 5.53 -5.57
CA PRO A 75 7.86 4.17 -5.91
C PRO A 75 7.83 3.91 -7.43
N GLY A 76 7.98 4.95 -8.25
CA GLY A 76 7.86 4.91 -9.70
C GLY A 76 6.44 5.21 -10.16
N ARG A 77 6.31 5.43 -11.48
CA ARG A 77 5.01 5.76 -12.10
C ARG A 77 3.97 4.69 -11.82
N LEU A 78 2.78 5.14 -11.42
CA LEU A 78 1.62 4.28 -11.28
C LEU A 78 1.33 3.58 -12.61
N SER A 79 1.17 2.26 -12.57
CA SER A 79 0.93 1.45 -13.76
C SER A 79 -0.14 0.42 -13.43
N HIS A 80 -1.30 0.54 -14.09
CA HIS A 80 -2.49 -0.28 -13.82
C HIS A 80 -2.26 -1.77 -14.11
N SER A 81 -1.32 -2.12 -15.00
CA SER A 81 -0.94 -3.51 -15.26
C SER A 81 0.01 -4.10 -14.20
N ARG A 82 0.57 -3.24 -13.32
CA ARG A 82 1.53 -3.63 -12.29
C ARG A 82 0.88 -3.50 -10.92
N TRP A 83 0.16 -4.54 -10.53
CA TRP A 83 -0.47 -4.64 -9.22
C TRP A 83 0.46 -4.25 -8.06
N LEU A 84 1.74 -4.65 -8.09
CA LEU A 84 2.69 -4.31 -7.03
C LEU A 84 2.87 -2.80 -6.88
N THR A 85 2.90 -2.07 -8.00
CA THR A 85 2.96 -0.61 -8.01
C THR A 85 1.67 0.00 -7.45
N CYS A 86 0.50 -0.53 -7.80
CA CYS A 86 -0.77 -0.09 -7.20
C CYS A 86 -0.80 -0.33 -5.69
N ALA A 87 -0.41 -1.52 -5.23
CA ALA A 87 -0.35 -1.84 -3.81
C ALA A 87 0.58 -0.90 -3.04
N ILE A 88 1.75 -0.58 -3.61
CA ILE A 88 2.67 0.41 -3.06
C ILE A 88 2.00 1.78 -2.88
N TRP A 89 1.28 2.25 -3.90
CA TRP A 89 0.60 3.54 -3.85
C TRP A 89 -0.55 3.57 -2.83
N VAL A 90 -1.31 2.47 -2.67
CA VAL A 90 -2.35 2.36 -1.63
C VAL A 90 -1.72 2.46 -0.24
N LEU A 91 -0.62 1.73 -0.02
CA LEU A 91 0.10 1.77 1.27
C LEU A 91 0.68 3.16 1.55
N ARG A 92 1.19 3.85 0.52
CA ARG A 92 1.66 5.25 0.65
C ARG A 92 0.52 6.20 1.00
N LEU A 93 -0.63 6.06 0.35
CA LEU A 93 -1.80 6.87 0.65
C LEU A 93 -2.22 6.73 2.12
N PHE A 94 -2.17 5.52 2.67
CA PHE A 94 -2.46 5.27 4.08
C PHE A 94 -1.52 6.02 5.03
N ILE A 95 -0.21 5.93 4.81
CA ILE A 95 0.78 6.66 5.64
C ILE A 95 0.80 8.17 5.39
N SER A 96 0.12 8.64 4.35
CA SER A 96 -0.10 10.06 4.04
C SER A 96 -1.38 10.63 4.67
N GLN A 97 -2.12 9.83 5.45
CA GLN A 97 -3.36 10.25 6.11
C GLN A 97 -3.30 9.99 7.62
N THR A 98 -3.68 10.98 8.42
CA THR A 98 -3.82 10.84 9.88
C THR A 98 -5.06 10.01 10.23
N ASN A 99 -6.15 10.17 9.46
CA ASN A 99 -7.43 9.49 9.66
C ASN A 99 -7.85 8.78 8.36
N PRO A 100 -7.27 7.61 8.05
CA PRO A 100 -7.61 6.87 6.84
C PRO A 100 -9.03 6.33 6.91
N THR A 101 -9.73 6.32 5.77
CA THR A 101 -11.13 5.84 5.69
C THR A 101 -11.23 4.34 5.94
N SER A 102 -12.43 3.85 6.27
CA SER A 102 -12.70 2.41 6.46
C SER A 102 -12.32 1.58 5.24
N GLU A 103 -12.56 2.11 4.05
CA GLU A 103 -12.27 1.47 2.77
C GLU A 103 -10.76 1.36 2.58
N LEU A 104 -10.01 2.45 2.85
CA LEU A 104 -8.56 2.44 2.77
C LEU A 104 -7.94 1.48 3.79
N LYS A 105 -8.43 1.48 5.04
CA LYS A 105 -8.03 0.51 6.08
C LYS A 105 -8.28 -0.94 5.61
N MET A 106 -9.41 -1.21 4.96
CA MET A 106 -9.74 -2.53 4.40
C MET A 106 -8.76 -2.93 3.29
N PHE A 107 -8.43 -2.01 2.37
CA PHE A 107 -7.47 -2.27 1.29
C PHE A 107 -6.07 -2.56 1.82
N VAL A 108 -5.59 -1.75 2.77
CA VAL A 108 -4.29 -1.97 3.43
C VAL A 108 -4.30 -3.34 4.11
N ASN A 109 -5.33 -3.67 4.89
CA ASN A 109 -5.43 -4.95 5.55
C ASN A 109 -5.44 -6.13 4.55
N TYR A 110 -6.13 -6.01 3.41
CA TYR A 110 -6.12 -7.02 2.35
C TYR A 110 -4.72 -7.19 1.73
N ILE A 111 -4.07 -6.08 1.37
CA ILE A 111 -2.72 -6.10 0.80
C ILE A 111 -1.77 -6.78 1.79
N MET A 112 -1.86 -6.47 3.07
CA MET A 112 -0.94 -6.94 4.09
C MET A 112 -1.15 -8.41 4.47
N LYS A 113 -2.40 -8.85 4.60
CA LYS A 113 -2.74 -10.22 5.03
C LYS A 113 -2.75 -11.24 3.90
N THR A 114 -3.22 -10.84 2.72
CA THR A 114 -3.42 -11.75 1.60
C THR A 114 -2.31 -11.61 0.58
N TYR A 115 -2.03 -10.38 0.15
CA TYR A 115 -1.15 -10.18 -0.99
C TYR A 115 0.33 -10.21 -0.63
N ALA A 116 0.75 -9.51 0.42
CA ALA A 116 2.16 -9.38 0.77
C ALA A 116 2.82 -10.76 0.95
N PRO A 117 2.27 -11.71 1.73
CA PRO A 117 2.83 -13.05 1.86
C PRO A 117 2.96 -13.79 0.52
N VAL A 118 1.95 -13.71 -0.34
CA VAL A 118 1.96 -14.33 -1.68
C VAL A 118 3.02 -13.68 -2.56
N SER A 119 3.10 -12.36 -2.57
CA SER A 119 4.07 -11.60 -3.37
C SER A 119 5.51 -11.94 -2.99
N PHE A 120 5.77 -12.16 -1.70
CA PHE A 120 7.09 -12.47 -1.19
C PHE A 120 7.48 -13.95 -1.34
N ALA A 121 6.49 -14.84 -1.41
CA ALA A 121 6.71 -16.25 -1.72
C ALA A 121 7.16 -16.47 -3.18
N ILE A 122 6.82 -15.54 -4.08
CA ILE A 122 7.26 -15.57 -5.47
C ILE A 122 8.74 -15.13 -5.52
N LYS A 123 9.62 -16.13 -5.57
CA LYS A 123 11.03 -15.94 -5.92
C LYS A 123 11.13 -15.88 -7.45
N ARG A 124 11.75 -14.83 -7.98
CA ARG A 124 12.02 -14.69 -9.42
C ARG A 124 13.49 -14.97 -9.69
#